data_AF-A0A377Z5V7-F1
#
_entry.id   AF-A0A377Z5V7-F1
#
_cell.length_a   1.000
_cell.length_b   1.000
_cell.length_c   1.000
_cell.angle_alpha   90.00
_cell.angle_beta   90.00
_cell.angle_gamma   90.00
#
_symmetry.space_group_name_H-M   'P 1'
#
loop_
_entity.id
_entity.type
_entity.pdbx_description
1 polymer ?
#
loop_
_entity_poly.entity_id
_entity_poly.type
_entity_poly.pdbx_seq_one_letter_code
_entity_poly.pdbx_strand_id
1 'polypeptide(L)'
;MTTVIATEIKSEKIHLRITPSQKETWRALAEAQGVSLAAWIENKISIALASNNDTFQKEKYKLISLFSGCGGMDLGFCGGFSVLNKQYKKTKFEITWANEFNPNAVKTYKKNFSHNIAEGDIWELIDLVPNECDVLIGGFPCQDISINGKRAGVDGKRSGLYLAMVEAVKRSRPKIFVAENVKGLLMKYNEESLARVIKDFSELGYNVSYKLYNSANFGVPQTRERVFIVGTLHGNPLFKEPR
;
A
#
# COMPACT_ATOMS: atom_id res chain seq x y z
N MET A 1 19.27 22.14 -11.83
CA MET A 1 19.44 20.88 -12.60
C MET A 1 19.43 19.74 -11.61
N THR A 2 18.37 18.93 -11.63
CA THR A 2 18.13 17.88 -10.64
C THR A 2 18.89 16.63 -11.08
N THR A 3 20.01 16.34 -10.44
CA THR A 3 20.85 15.19 -10.78
C THR A 3 20.19 13.92 -10.24
N VAL A 4 19.73 13.08 -11.17
CA VAL A 4 19.26 11.72 -10.93
C VAL A 4 20.38 10.90 -10.29
N ILE A 5 20.10 10.27 -9.15
CA ILE A 5 21.01 9.34 -8.47
C ILE A 5 20.93 8.01 -9.20
N ALA A 6 21.92 7.72 -10.05
CA ALA A 6 22.14 6.40 -10.60
C ALA A 6 23.34 5.77 -9.86
N THR A 7 23.06 4.78 -9.01
CA THR A 7 24.10 3.95 -8.40
C THR A 7 24.32 2.75 -9.33
N GLU A 8 25.39 2.76 -10.12
CA GLU A 8 25.83 1.60 -10.89
C GLU A 8 26.84 0.79 -10.05
N ILE A 9 26.54 -0.47 -9.77
CA ILE A 9 27.50 -1.43 -9.20
C ILE A 9 28.22 -2.08 -10.38
N LYS A 10 29.43 -1.61 -10.68
CA LYS A 10 30.26 -2.12 -11.79
C LYS A 10 31.47 -2.97 -11.34
N SER A 11 31.68 -3.17 -10.04
CA SER A 11 32.71 -4.07 -9.47
C SER A 11 32.53 -4.24 -7.96
N GLU A 12 33.34 -5.11 -7.32
CA GLU A 12 33.45 -5.24 -5.84
C GLU A 12 33.97 -3.96 -5.14
N LYS A 13 34.29 -2.90 -5.88
CA LYS A 13 34.72 -1.61 -5.33
C LYS A 13 33.58 -0.61 -5.29
N ILE A 14 33.35 -0.03 -4.12
CA ILE A 14 32.36 1.04 -3.91
C ILE A 14 33.04 2.39 -4.16
N HIS A 15 32.51 3.16 -5.11
CA HIS A 15 32.94 4.54 -5.36
C HIS A 15 31.97 5.52 -4.68
N LEU A 16 32.42 6.21 -3.64
CA LEU A 16 31.62 7.22 -2.95
C LEU A 16 31.93 8.61 -3.51
N ARG A 17 30.92 9.30 -4.03
CA ARG A 17 31.00 10.74 -4.32
C ARG A 17 30.49 11.52 -3.13
N ILE A 18 31.35 12.36 -2.56
CA ILE A 18 31.04 13.24 -1.43
C ILE A 18 31.34 14.68 -1.82
N THR A 19 30.60 15.62 -1.24
CA THR A 19 30.83 17.05 -1.47
C THR A 19 32.17 17.50 -0.85
N PRO A 20 32.77 18.62 -1.32
CA PRO A 20 33.98 19.17 -0.71
C PRO A 20 33.81 19.46 0.79
N SER A 21 32.67 20.04 1.20
CA SER A 21 32.32 20.27 2.61
C SER A 21 32.35 18.97 3.43
N GLN A 22 31.68 17.91 2.94
CA GLN A 22 31.64 16.63 3.65
C GLN A 22 33.04 16.02 3.76
N LYS A 23 33.84 16.12 2.70
CA LYS A 23 35.22 15.62 2.68
C LYS A 23 36.09 16.30 3.74
N GLU A 24 35.94 17.62 3.91
CA GLU A 24 36.68 18.39 4.91
C GLU A 24 36.26 18.01 6.33
N THR A 25 34.95 17.97 6.60
CA THR A 25 34.41 17.55 7.91
C THR A 25 34.87 16.14 8.27
N TRP A 26 34.79 15.18 7.35
CA TRP A 26 35.14 13.79 7.62
C TRP A 26 36.64 13.60 7.81
N ARG A 27 37.47 14.38 7.12
CA ARG A 27 38.92 14.38 7.34
C ARG A 27 39.27 14.84 8.74
N ALA A 28 38.71 15.95 9.20
CA ALA A 28 38.94 16.43 10.56
C ALA A 28 38.53 15.39 11.61
N LEU A 29 37.40 14.69 11.40
CA LEU A 29 36.94 13.61 12.28
C LEU A 29 37.84 12.37 12.24
N ALA A 30 38.40 12.03 11.08
CA ALA A 30 39.35 10.93 10.92
C ALA A 30 40.69 11.24 11.59
N GLU A 31 41.21 12.46 11.40
CA GLU A 31 42.43 12.95 12.03
C GLU A 31 42.31 13.01 13.56
N ALA A 32 41.18 13.48 14.08
CA ALA A 32 40.90 13.47 15.51
C ALA A 32 40.89 12.05 16.12
N GLN A 33 40.72 11.02 15.30
CA GLN A 33 40.75 9.61 15.68
C GLN A 33 42.06 8.90 15.29
N GLY A 34 43.02 9.63 14.72
CA GLY A 34 44.31 9.08 14.30
C GLY A 34 44.23 8.06 13.16
N VAL A 35 43.18 8.10 12.34
CA VAL A 35 42.95 7.13 11.24
C VAL A 35 42.87 7.82 9.88
N SER A 36 43.08 7.05 8.80
CA SER A 36 42.87 7.57 7.44
C SER A 36 41.38 7.82 7.17
N LEU A 37 41.07 8.75 6.25
CA LEU A 37 39.69 9.02 5.83
C LEU A 37 38.99 7.74 5.32
N ALA A 38 39.71 6.89 4.59
CA ALA A 38 39.16 5.62 4.07
C ALA A 38 38.80 4.67 5.21
N ALA A 39 39.73 4.44 6.15
CA ALA A 39 39.50 3.58 7.32
C ALA A 39 38.37 4.13 8.21
N TRP A 40 38.28 5.45 8.33
CA TRP A 40 37.18 6.09 9.06
C TRP A 40 35.83 5.84 8.38
N ILE A 41 35.74 6.01 7.06
CA ILE A 41 34.51 5.75 6.29
C ILE A 41 34.12 4.26 6.39
N GLU A 42 35.09 3.34 6.20
CA GLU A 42 34.86 1.90 6.33
C GLU A 42 34.36 1.52 7.73
N ASN A 43 34.93 2.11 8.77
CA ASN A 43 34.48 1.91 10.15
C ASN A 43 33.06 2.46 10.33
N LYS A 44 32.74 3.66 9.83
CA LYS A 44 31.38 4.20 9.91
C LYS A 44 30.36 3.36 9.15
N ILE A 45 30.71 2.82 7.98
CA ILE A 45 29.87 1.88 7.23
C ILE A 45 29.71 0.58 8.04
N SER A 46 30.78 0.04 8.60
CA SER A 46 30.74 -1.19 9.40
C SER A 46 29.94 -1.02 10.68
N ILE A 47 30.08 0.10 11.39
CA ILE A 47 29.25 0.46 12.55
C ILE A 47 27.80 0.59 12.11
N ALA A 48 27.51 1.32 11.02
CA ALA A 48 26.15 1.44 10.52
C ALA A 48 25.56 0.07 10.18
N LEU A 49 26.32 -0.82 9.53
CA LEU A 49 25.88 -2.18 9.22
C LEU A 49 25.73 -3.08 10.47
N ALA A 50 26.61 -2.94 11.46
CA ALA A 50 26.55 -3.69 12.72
C ALA A 50 25.43 -3.20 13.65
N SER A 51 25.14 -1.90 13.63
CA SER A 51 23.97 -1.31 14.29
C SER A 51 22.68 -1.52 13.48
N ASN A 52 22.79 -1.83 12.19
CA ASN A 52 21.67 -2.25 11.33
C ASN A 52 21.32 -3.75 11.43
N ASN A 53 21.88 -4.51 12.38
CA ASN A 53 21.22 -5.75 12.81
C ASN A 53 19.86 -5.46 13.48
N ASP A 54 19.63 -4.22 13.92
CA ASP A 54 18.29 -3.65 13.90
C ASP A 54 17.99 -3.20 12.48
N THR A 55 17.27 -4.05 11.75
CA THR A 55 16.53 -3.67 10.53
C THR A 55 16.04 -2.22 10.63
N PHE A 56 16.20 -1.41 9.58
CA PHE A 56 15.44 -0.16 9.38
C PHE A 56 13.94 -0.50 9.41
N GLN A 57 13.40 -0.73 10.60
CA GLN A 57 12.01 -1.06 10.85
C GLN A 57 11.29 0.24 10.62
N LYS A 58 10.63 0.35 9.46
CA LYS A 58 9.77 1.48 9.18
C LYS A 58 8.82 1.66 10.38
N GLU A 59 8.89 2.82 11.03
CA GLU A 59 8.09 3.13 12.22
C GLU A 59 6.59 2.98 11.93
N LYS A 60 6.16 3.40 10.74
CA LYS A 60 4.80 3.27 10.24
C LYS A 60 4.74 2.99 8.74
N TYR A 61 3.76 2.19 8.33
CA TYR A 61 3.43 1.93 6.94
C TYR A 61 2.27 2.84 6.52
N LYS A 62 2.49 3.68 5.51
CA LYS A 62 1.49 4.62 4.98
C LYS A 62 0.42 3.84 4.20
N LEU A 63 -0.83 4.08 4.55
CA LEU A 63 -1.98 3.39 3.99
C LEU A 63 -2.94 4.38 3.32
N ILE A 64 -3.35 4.06 2.09
CA ILE A 64 -4.45 4.72 1.38
C ILE A 64 -5.68 3.81 1.46
N SER A 65 -6.82 4.36 1.85
CA SER A 65 -8.11 3.66 1.92
C SER A 65 -9.10 4.22 0.91
N LEU A 66 -9.53 3.41 -0.05
CA LEU A 66 -10.56 3.78 -1.01
C LEU A 66 -11.89 3.14 -0.61
N PHE A 67 -13.00 3.83 -0.86
CA PHE A 67 -14.35 3.31 -0.58
C PHE A 67 -14.48 2.89 0.89
N SER A 68 -13.96 3.73 1.79
CA SER A 68 -13.69 3.35 3.18
C SER A 68 -14.95 3.01 3.98
N GLY A 69 -16.13 3.44 3.52
CA GLY A 69 -17.38 3.32 4.24
C GLY A 69 -17.27 3.94 5.63
N CYS A 70 -17.68 3.18 6.65
CA CYS A 70 -17.51 3.58 8.05
C CYS A 70 -16.14 3.21 8.64
N GLY A 71 -15.22 2.65 7.84
CA GLY A 71 -13.85 2.34 8.25
C GLY A 71 -13.63 0.95 8.84
N GLY A 72 -14.38 -0.06 8.40
CA GLY A 72 -14.23 -1.43 8.90
C GLY A 72 -12.87 -2.05 8.54
N MET A 73 -12.44 -1.91 7.28
CA MET A 73 -11.14 -2.43 6.83
C MET A 73 -9.99 -1.61 7.41
N ASP A 74 -10.17 -0.29 7.46
CA ASP A 74 -9.30 0.70 8.10
C ASP A 74 -8.97 0.31 9.55
N LEU A 75 -10.00 0.07 10.37
CA LEU A 75 -9.85 -0.36 11.76
C LEU A 75 -9.13 -1.71 11.85
N GLY A 76 -9.42 -2.64 10.95
CA GLY A 76 -8.76 -3.94 10.86
C GLY A 76 -7.26 -3.82 10.60
N PHE A 77 -6.84 -2.91 9.70
CA PHE A 77 -5.43 -2.65 9.44
C PHE A 77 -4.75 -1.93 10.61
N CYS A 78 -5.35 -0.89 11.18
CA CYS A 78 -4.76 -0.14 12.29
C CYS A 78 -4.70 -0.93 13.59
N GLY A 79 -5.65 -1.83 13.84
CA GLY A 79 -5.80 -2.50 15.12
C GLY A 79 -6.11 -1.50 16.25
N GLY A 80 -5.82 -1.90 17.49
CA GLY A 80 -6.03 -1.05 18.67
C GLY A 80 -7.48 -0.99 19.15
N PHE A 81 -8.28 -2.01 18.84
CA PHE A 81 -9.69 -2.12 19.24
C PHE A 81 -9.96 -3.41 20.00
N SER A 82 -11.09 -3.45 20.70
CA SER A 82 -11.57 -4.63 21.42
C SER A 82 -12.97 -4.98 20.95
N VAL A 83 -13.23 -6.26 20.72
CA VAL A 83 -14.53 -6.78 20.29
C VAL A 83 -14.68 -8.22 20.77
N LEU A 84 -15.88 -8.61 21.22
CA LEU A 84 -16.17 -9.98 21.67
C LEU A 84 -15.14 -10.54 22.69
N ASN A 85 -14.78 -9.72 23.69
CA ASN A 85 -13.77 -10.05 24.72
C ASN A 85 -12.36 -10.33 24.19
N LYS A 86 -12.07 -9.96 22.94
CA LYS A 86 -10.75 -10.07 22.33
C LYS A 86 -10.18 -8.68 22.07
N GLN A 87 -8.92 -8.49 22.44
CA GLN A 87 -8.17 -7.26 22.16
C GLN A 87 -7.26 -7.46 20.95
N TYR A 88 -7.35 -6.53 20.00
CA TYR A 88 -6.50 -6.47 18.82
C TYR A 88 -5.45 -5.38 19.04
N LYS A 89 -4.17 -5.76 19.09
CA LYS A 89 -3.07 -4.82 19.31
C LYS A 89 -3.01 -3.81 18.16
N LYS A 90 -2.60 -2.58 18.48
CA LYS A 90 -2.30 -1.57 17.47
C LYS A 90 -1.17 -2.06 16.56
N THR A 91 -1.33 -1.88 15.26
CA THR A 91 -0.34 -2.26 14.25
C THR A 91 0.53 -1.04 13.89
N LYS A 92 1.44 -1.23 12.93
CA LYS A 92 2.25 -0.14 12.35
C LYS A 92 1.58 0.53 11.14
N PHE A 93 0.35 0.17 10.76
CA PHE A 93 -0.33 0.78 9.62
C PHE A 93 -0.97 2.11 10.02
N GLU A 94 -0.71 3.16 9.24
CA GLU A 94 -1.23 4.50 9.43
C GLU A 94 -1.96 4.96 8.18
N ILE A 95 -3.21 5.35 8.34
CA ILE A 95 -4.05 5.83 7.25
C ILE A 95 -3.67 7.27 6.98
N THR A 96 -3.01 7.50 5.85
CA THR A 96 -2.57 8.83 5.42
C THR A 96 -3.61 9.52 4.54
N TRP A 97 -4.50 8.73 3.93
CA TRP A 97 -5.58 9.25 3.11
C TRP A 97 -6.72 8.23 3.01
N ALA A 98 -7.96 8.72 3.03
CA ALA A 98 -9.16 7.92 2.88
C ALA A 98 -10.16 8.62 1.96
N ASN A 99 -10.98 7.87 1.22
CA ASN A 99 -12.09 8.41 0.43
C ASN A 99 -13.39 7.62 0.62
N GLU A 100 -14.51 8.34 0.68
CA GLU A 100 -15.85 7.78 0.72
C GLU A 100 -16.85 8.72 0.06
N PHE A 101 -17.78 8.16 -0.72
CA PHE A 101 -18.81 8.92 -1.43
C PHE A 101 -20.02 9.23 -0.54
N ASN A 102 -20.41 8.30 0.34
CA ASN A 102 -21.62 8.41 1.14
C ASN A 102 -21.42 9.33 2.36
N PRO A 103 -22.14 10.46 2.46
CA PRO A 103 -21.98 11.44 3.54
C PRO A 103 -22.30 10.85 4.93
N ASN A 104 -23.22 9.88 5.03
CA ASN A 104 -23.55 9.24 6.30
C ASN A 104 -22.42 8.31 6.78
N ALA A 105 -21.76 7.62 5.85
CA ALA A 105 -20.59 6.81 6.13
C ALA A 105 -19.43 7.71 6.57
N VAL A 106 -19.18 8.82 5.86
CA VAL A 106 -18.18 9.84 6.23
C VAL A 106 -18.43 10.41 7.63
N LYS A 107 -19.69 10.74 7.96
CA LYS A 107 -20.06 11.22 9.30
C LYS A 107 -19.72 10.21 10.39
N THR A 108 -19.90 8.92 10.11
CA THR A 108 -19.53 7.85 11.05
C THR A 108 -18.01 7.70 11.11
N TYR A 109 -17.32 7.74 9.97
CA TYR A 109 -15.87 7.64 9.89
C TYR A 109 -15.18 8.74 10.71
N LYS A 110 -15.57 10.01 10.52
CA LYS A 110 -15.03 11.18 11.25
C LYS A 110 -15.24 11.13 12.77
N LYS A 111 -16.19 10.31 13.25
CA LYS A 111 -16.39 10.10 14.70
C LYS A 111 -15.42 9.07 15.29
N ASN A 112 -14.90 8.17 14.46
CA ASN A 112 -14.08 7.03 14.91
C ASN A 112 -12.59 7.20 14.58
N PHE A 113 -12.26 8.06 13.62
CA PHE A 113 -10.90 8.30 13.17
C PHE A 113 -10.56 9.79 13.25
N SER A 114 -9.32 10.10 13.67
CA SER A 114 -8.84 11.47 13.82
C SER A 114 -8.25 12.08 12.54
N HIS A 115 -7.93 11.27 11.54
CA HIS A 115 -7.44 11.74 10.26
C HIS A 115 -8.59 12.15 9.33
N ASN A 116 -8.27 13.00 8.35
CA ASN A 116 -9.26 13.47 7.38
C ASN A 116 -9.64 12.37 6.38
N ILE A 117 -10.90 12.42 5.94
CA ILE A 117 -11.44 11.61 4.85
C ILE A 117 -11.97 12.53 3.75
N ALA A 118 -11.61 12.23 2.51
CA ALA A 118 -12.05 12.95 1.32
C ALA A 118 -13.45 12.46 0.92
N GLU A 119 -14.45 13.33 1.11
CA GLU A 119 -15.85 13.06 0.80
C GLU A 119 -16.14 13.41 -0.66
N GLY A 120 -16.60 12.43 -1.46
CA GLY A 120 -16.95 12.66 -2.87
C GLY A 120 -16.63 11.48 -3.79
N ASP A 121 -16.92 11.66 -5.08
CA ASP A 121 -16.62 10.68 -6.13
C ASP A 121 -15.10 10.54 -6.29
N ILE A 122 -14.60 9.31 -6.25
CA ILE A 122 -13.19 9.02 -6.42
C ILE A 122 -12.64 9.53 -7.75
N TRP A 123 -13.43 9.60 -8.81
CA TRP A 123 -12.97 10.12 -10.11
C TRP A 123 -12.75 11.63 -10.10
N GLU A 124 -13.52 12.37 -9.32
CA GLU A 124 -13.32 13.81 -9.11
C GLU A 124 -12.12 14.07 -8.18
N LEU A 125 -11.81 13.10 -7.32
CA LEU A 125 -10.76 13.20 -6.31
C LEU A 125 -9.49 12.42 -6.69
N ILE A 126 -9.43 11.81 -7.88
CA ILE A 126 -8.35 10.89 -8.27
C ILE A 126 -6.98 11.58 -8.25
N ASP A 127 -6.96 12.87 -8.59
CA ASP A 127 -5.75 13.70 -8.59
C ASP A 127 -5.26 14.04 -7.17
N LEU A 128 -6.13 13.92 -6.16
CA LEU A 128 -5.83 14.12 -4.75
C LEU A 128 -5.33 12.85 -4.05
N VAL A 129 -5.43 11.68 -4.71
CA VAL A 129 -4.86 10.44 -4.18
C VAL A 129 -3.34 10.60 -4.09
N PRO A 130 -2.72 10.34 -2.91
CA PRO A 130 -1.27 10.46 -2.77
C PRO A 130 -0.49 9.60 -3.76
N ASN A 131 0.58 10.16 -4.32
CA ASN A 131 1.44 9.49 -5.31
C ASN A 131 2.38 8.42 -4.70
N GLU A 132 2.38 8.25 -3.38
CA GLU A 132 3.14 7.22 -2.69
C GLU A 132 2.37 6.67 -1.49
N CYS A 133 2.40 5.35 -1.33
CA CYS A 133 2.00 4.67 -0.09
C CYS A 133 2.69 3.30 0.02
N ASP A 134 2.66 2.69 1.19
CA ASP A 134 3.11 1.29 1.34
C ASP A 134 1.99 0.32 0.98
N VAL A 135 0.76 0.65 1.38
CA VAL A 135 -0.43 -0.19 1.21
C VAL A 135 -1.59 0.64 0.67
N LEU A 136 -2.32 0.08 -0.29
CA LEU A 136 -3.62 0.60 -0.72
C LEU A 136 -4.70 -0.44 -0.47
N ILE A 137 -5.80 -0.04 0.17
CA ILE A 137 -6.93 -0.93 0.45
C ILE A 137 -8.23 -0.37 -0.14
N GLY A 138 -9.19 -1.24 -0.45
CA GLY A 138 -10.54 -0.80 -0.79
C GLY A 138 -11.49 -1.93 -1.16
N GLY A 139 -12.78 -1.75 -0.87
CA GLY A 139 -13.85 -2.62 -1.34
C GLY A 139 -14.60 -1.94 -2.47
N PHE A 140 -14.55 -2.48 -3.69
CA PHE A 140 -15.29 -1.91 -4.82
C PHE A 140 -16.54 -2.74 -5.13
N PRO A 141 -17.66 -2.12 -5.53
CA PRO A 141 -18.88 -2.84 -5.82
C PRO A 141 -18.71 -3.80 -7.01
N CYS A 142 -19.25 -5.02 -6.86
CA CYS A 142 -19.16 -6.10 -7.85
C CYS A 142 -19.77 -5.75 -9.22
N GLN A 143 -20.70 -4.79 -9.27
CA GLN A 143 -21.44 -4.42 -10.48
C GLN A 143 -20.55 -3.71 -11.53
N ASP A 144 -19.45 -3.09 -11.09
CA ASP A 144 -18.56 -2.27 -11.92
C ASP A 144 -17.57 -3.08 -12.77
N ILE A 145 -17.50 -4.40 -12.59
CA ILE A 145 -16.54 -5.26 -13.30
C ILE A 145 -17.13 -5.81 -14.61
N SER A 146 -18.47 -5.81 -14.74
CA SER A 146 -19.17 -6.47 -15.84
C SER A 146 -18.80 -5.93 -17.22
N ILE A 147 -18.68 -6.85 -18.18
CA ILE A 147 -18.01 -6.71 -19.48
C ILE A 147 -18.89 -6.09 -20.58
N ASN A 148 -19.91 -5.30 -20.24
CA ASN A 148 -20.58 -4.46 -21.23
C ASN A 148 -19.75 -3.21 -21.54
N GLY A 149 -18.53 -3.40 -22.06
CA GLY A 149 -18.23 -3.17 -23.48
C GLY A 149 -18.49 -1.79 -24.10
N LYS A 150 -19.00 -0.81 -23.36
CA LYS A 150 -19.03 0.58 -23.80
C LYS A 150 -18.07 1.33 -22.90
N ARG A 151 -16.89 1.59 -23.45
CA ARG A 151 -15.93 2.63 -23.03
C ARG A 151 -16.53 4.05 -23.12
N ALA A 152 -17.83 4.17 -22.87
CA ALA A 152 -18.62 5.37 -23.01
C ALA A 152 -19.61 5.38 -21.84
N GLY A 153 -19.11 5.70 -20.64
CA GLY A 153 -19.90 6.63 -19.84
C GLY A 153 -20.06 7.87 -20.72
N VAL A 154 -21.30 8.34 -20.87
CA VAL A 154 -21.88 9.40 -21.71
C VAL A 154 -20.96 10.53 -22.26
N ASP A 155 -19.75 10.75 -21.72
CA ASP A 155 -18.75 11.74 -22.17
C ASP A 155 -17.28 11.21 -22.23
N GLY A 156 -17.05 9.91 -22.39
CA GLY A 156 -15.69 9.33 -22.46
C GLY A 156 -14.96 9.19 -21.12
N LYS A 157 -15.66 9.37 -19.99
CA LYS A 157 -15.10 9.18 -18.64
C LYS A 157 -15.02 7.69 -18.29
N ARG A 158 -13.87 7.25 -17.78
CA ARG A 158 -13.73 5.95 -17.09
C ARG A 158 -14.68 5.97 -15.89
N SER A 159 -15.68 5.11 -15.83
CA SER A 159 -16.80 5.25 -14.88
C SER A 159 -16.92 4.15 -13.81
N GLY A 160 -16.16 3.07 -13.89
CA GLY A 160 -16.23 1.99 -12.89
C GLY A 160 -15.34 2.23 -11.68
N LEU A 161 -15.82 2.01 -10.46
CA LEU A 161 -15.04 2.18 -9.23
C LEU A 161 -13.87 1.19 -9.15
N TYR A 162 -14.03 0.00 -9.75
CA TYR A 162 -12.93 -0.93 -10.00
C TYR A 162 -11.77 -0.25 -10.77
N LEU A 163 -12.08 0.45 -11.88
CA LEU A 163 -11.06 1.13 -12.68
C LEU A 163 -10.45 2.32 -11.94
N ALA A 164 -11.20 2.95 -11.03
CA ALA A 164 -10.66 4.00 -10.16
C ALA A 164 -9.61 3.42 -9.20
N MET A 165 -9.85 2.23 -8.65
CA MET A 165 -8.86 1.53 -7.83
C MET A 165 -7.62 1.14 -8.63
N VAL A 166 -7.79 0.62 -9.85
CA VAL A 166 -6.65 0.33 -10.76
C VAL A 166 -5.83 1.59 -11.02
N GLU A 167 -6.47 2.72 -11.30
CA GLU A 167 -5.78 3.99 -11.53
C GLU A 167 -5.09 4.50 -10.26
N ALA A 168 -5.72 4.37 -9.09
CA ALA A 168 -5.11 4.74 -7.81
C ALA A 168 -3.88 3.88 -7.48
N VAL A 169 -3.93 2.55 -7.71
CA VAL A 169 -2.78 1.66 -7.57
C VAL A 169 -1.68 2.02 -8.56
N LYS A 170 -2.03 2.34 -9.80
CA LYS A 170 -1.07 2.77 -10.83
C LYS A 170 -0.34 4.06 -10.43
N ARG A 171 -1.07 5.05 -9.89
CA ARG A 171 -0.54 6.34 -9.45
C ARG A 171 0.35 6.22 -8.20
N SER A 172 -0.16 5.55 -7.18
CA SER A 172 0.47 5.48 -5.85
C SER A 172 1.53 4.37 -5.71
N ARG A 173 1.54 3.41 -6.65
CA ARG A 173 2.45 2.26 -6.74
C ARG A 173 2.75 1.61 -5.38
N PRO A 174 1.74 1.19 -4.61
CA PRO A 174 1.94 0.59 -3.30
C PRO A 174 2.77 -0.69 -3.40
N LYS A 175 3.44 -1.07 -2.31
CA LYS A 175 4.09 -2.39 -2.22
C LYS A 175 3.04 -3.49 -2.21
N ILE A 176 1.89 -3.24 -1.59
CA ILE A 176 0.79 -4.18 -1.44
C ILE A 176 -0.53 -3.45 -1.74
N PHE A 177 -1.42 -4.06 -2.50
CA PHE A 177 -2.83 -3.66 -2.47
C PHE A 177 -3.71 -4.79 -1.94
N VAL A 178 -4.82 -4.42 -1.29
CA VAL A 178 -5.85 -5.35 -0.85
C VAL A 178 -7.21 -4.86 -1.33
N ALA A 179 -7.81 -5.64 -2.22
CA ALA A 179 -9.17 -5.43 -2.69
C ALA A 179 -10.11 -6.45 -2.04
N GLU A 180 -11.30 -6.01 -1.66
CA GLU A 180 -12.39 -6.89 -1.20
C GLU A 180 -13.55 -6.89 -2.19
N ASN A 181 -14.18 -8.05 -2.33
CA ASN A 181 -15.41 -8.20 -3.09
C ASN A 181 -16.30 -9.34 -2.54
N VAL A 182 -17.54 -9.42 -3.00
CA VAL A 182 -18.48 -10.49 -2.64
C VAL A 182 -18.09 -11.82 -3.28
N LYS A 183 -18.51 -12.93 -2.64
CA LYS A 183 -18.33 -14.31 -3.16
C LYS A 183 -18.79 -14.49 -4.61
N GLY A 184 -19.79 -13.71 -5.04
CA GLY A 184 -20.31 -13.71 -6.41
C GLY A 184 -19.23 -13.55 -7.47
N LEU A 185 -18.12 -12.87 -7.18
CA LEU A 185 -16.99 -12.70 -8.11
C LEU A 185 -16.35 -14.03 -8.55
N LEU A 186 -16.44 -15.08 -7.72
CA LEU A 186 -15.89 -16.41 -8.05
C LEU A 186 -16.87 -17.31 -8.82
N MET A 187 -18.08 -16.83 -9.11
CA MET A 187 -19.06 -17.63 -9.84
C MET A 187 -18.71 -17.68 -11.33
N LYS A 188 -19.05 -18.79 -12.00
CA LYS A 188 -18.70 -19.04 -13.42
C LYS A 188 -19.10 -17.91 -14.37
N TYR A 189 -20.25 -17.28 -14.16
CA TYR A 189 -20.70 -16.16 -15.00
C TYR A 189 -19.86 -14.87 -14.84
N ASN A 190 -19.00 -14.80 -13.82
CA ASN A 190 -18.06 -13.70 -13.57
C ASN A 190 -16.59 -14.10 -13.85
N GLU A 191 -16.33 -15.27 -14.46
CA GLU A 191 -14.98 -15.76 -14.74
C GLU A 191 -14.15 -14.74 -15.55
N GLU A 192 -14.74 -14.15 -16.59
CA GLU A 192 -14.07 -13.12 -17.39
C GLU A 192 -13.82 -11.83 -16.59
N SER A 193 -14.72 -11.48 -15.67
CA SER A 193 -14.56 -10.31 -14.78
C SER A 193 -13.38 -10.52 -13.82
N LEU A 194 -13.28 -11.69 -13.21
CA LEU A 194 -12.14 -12.06 -12.37
C LEU A 194 -10.83 -12.11 -13.16
N ALA A 195 -10.84 -12.71 -14.35
CA ALA A 195 -9.68 -12.77 -15.24
C ALA A 195 -9.18 -11.37 -15.61
N ARG A 196 -10.11 -10.43 -15.87
CA ARG A 196 -9.80 -9.02 -16.13
C ARG A 196 -9.18 -8.34 -14.90
N VAL A 197 -9.73 -8.53 -13.70
CA VAL A 197 -9.18 -7.98 -12.46
C VAL A 197 -7.72 -8.43 -12.27
N ILE A 198 -7.46 -9.73 -12.43
CA ILE A 198 -6.11 -10.28 -12.32
C ILE A 198 -5.20 -9.66 -13.38
N LYS A 199 -5.65 -9.62 -14.64
CA LYS A 199 -4.88 -9.09 -15.77
C LYS A 199 -4.50 -7.62 -15.56
N ASP A 200 -5.46 -6.75 -15.28
CA ASP A 200 -5.21 -5.31 -15.20
C ASP A 200 -4.22 -4.98 -14.06
N PHE A 201 -4.30 -5.67 -12.91
CA PHE A 201 -3.33 -5.48 -11.82
C PHE A 201 -1.97 -6.13 -12.13
N SER A 202 -1.94 -7.29 -12.78
CA SER A 202 -0.67 -7.91 -13.22
C SER A 202 0.07 -7.07 -14.25
N GLU A 203 -0.63 -6.41 -15.17
CA GLU A 203 -0.04 -5.46 -16.13
C GLU A 203 0.58 -4.22 -15.44
N LEU A 204 0.16 -3.89 -14.21
CA LEU A 204 0.81 -2.85 -13.39
C LEU A 204 2.09 -3.35 -12.67
N GLY A 205 2.43 -4.63 -12.79
CA GLY A 205 3.61 -5.26 -12.19
C GLY A 205 3.36 -5.87 -10.81
N TYR A 206 2.17 -6.43 -10.58
CA TYR A 206 1.81 -7.09 -9.32
C TYR A 206 1.64 -8.60 -9.49
N ASN A 207 2.16 -9.35 -8.52
CA ASN A 207 1.77 -10.74 -8.29
C ASN A 207 0.42 -10.73 -7.58
N VAL A 208 -0.64 -11.17 -8.26
CA VAL A 208 -2.01 -11.13 -7.75
C VAL A 208 -2.43 -12.51 -7.27
N SER A 209 -2.88 -12.60 -6.02
CA SER A 209 -3.56 -13.77 -5.47
C SER A 209 -4.96 -13.39 -4.99
N TYR A 210 -5.86 -14.36 -4.91
CA TYR A 210 -7.18 -14.15 -4.35
C TYR A 210 -7.67 -15.38 -3.60
N LYS A 211 -8.46 -15.17 -2.55
CA LYS A 211 -9.06 -16.26 -1.77
C LYS A 211 -10.39 -15.86 -1.14
N LEU A 212 -11.28 -16.84 -0.99
CA LEU A 212 -12.53 -16.73 -0.25
C LEU A 212 -12.29 -16.95 1.24
N TYR A 213 -12.75 -16.01 2.06
CA TYR A 213 -12.70 -16.07 3.51
C TYR A 213 -14.10 -15.97 4.11
N ASN A 214 -14.36 -16.76 5.14
CA ASN A 214 -15.59 -16.66 5.94
C ASN A 214 -15.24 -16.02 7.29
N SER A 215 -15.89 -14.92 7.66
CA SER A 215 -15.66 -14.23 8.94
C SER A 215 -15.85 -15.11 10.18
N ALA A 216 -16.68 -16.16 10.08
CA ALA A 216 -16.85 -17.17 11.13
C ALA A 216 -15.53 -17.84 11.52
N ASN A 217 -14.60 -18.00 10.58
CA ASN A 217 -13.29 -18.62 10.82
C ASN A 217 -12.29 -17.65 11.49
N PHE A 218 -12.66 -16.37 11.65
CA PHE A 218 -11.79 -15.32 12.22
C PHE A 218 -12.34 -14.72 13.51
N GLY A 219 -13.25 -15.45 14.19
CA GLY A 219 -13.77 -15.08 15.50
C GLY A 219 -14.96 -14.12 15.48
N VAL A 220 -15.60 -13.92 14.32
CA VAL A 220 -16.84 -13.14 14.21
C VAL A 220 -18.01 -14.12 14.07
N PRO A 221 -19.02 -14.12 14.96
CA PRO A 221 -20.16 -15.05 14.93
C PRO A 221 -21.17 -14.65 13.83
N GLN A 222 -20.69 -14.59 12.59
CA GLN A 222 -21.45 -14.23 11.41
C GLN A 222 -20.92 -15.05 10.23
N THR A 223 -21.83 -15.68 9.48
CA THR A 223 -21.52 -16.26 8.18
C THR A 223 -21.48 -15.14 7.15
N ARG A 224 -20.28 -14.69 6.82
CA ARG A 224 -20.05 -13.68 5.78
C ARG A 224 -18.83 -14.07 4.97
N GLU A 225 -19.09 -14.53 3.75
CA GLU A 225 -18.04 -14.93 2.82
C GLU A 225 -17.65 -13.76 1.91
N ARG A 226 -16.35 -13.47 1.83
CA ARG A 226 -15.77 -12.40 1.01
C ARG A 226 -14.49 -12.86 0.31
N VAL A 227 -14.32 -12.38 -0.91
CA VAL A 227 -13.12 -12.58 -1.71
C VAL A 227 -12.17 -11.46 -1.38
N PHE A 228 -10.96 -11.79 -0.96
CA PHE A 228 -9.88 -10.84 -0.86
C PHE A 228 -8.91 -11.09 -2.00
N ILE A 229 -8.57 -10.03 -2.71
CA ILE A 229 -7.60 -10.01 -3.81
C ILE A 229 -6.40 -9.21 -3.31
N VAL A 230 -5.24 -9.85 -3.23
CA VAL A 230 -4.02 -9.25 -2.70
C VAL A 230 -2.97 -9.21 -3.81
N GLY A 231 -2.48 -8.03 -4.12
CA GLY A 231 -1.37 -7.85 -5.04
C GLY A 231 -0.10 -7.45 -4.31
N THR A 232 1.02 -8.12 -4.61
CA THR A 232 2.35 -7.68 -4.17
C THR A 232 3.17 -7.21 -5.36
N LEU A 233 3.73 -6.00 -5.26
CA LEU A 233 4.54 -5.42 -6.33
C LEU A 233 5.74 -6.34 -6.62
N HIS A 234 6.05 -6.59 -7.90
CA HIS A 234 7.16 -7.46 -8.32
C HIS A 234 8.46 -7.12 -7.58
N GLY A 235 9.20 -8.15 -7.16
CA GLY A 235 10.38 -8.03 -6.30
C GLY A 235 10.09 -8.08 -4.80
N ASN A 236 8.83 -7.95 -4.38
CA ASN A 236 8.43 -8.21 -2.99
C ASN A 236 8.02 -9.69 -2.80
N PRO A 237 8.06 -10.22 -1.56
CA PRO A 237 7.55 -11.55 -1.26
C PRO A 237 6.08 -11.73 -1.71
N LEU A 238 5.74 -12.95 -2.13
CA LEU A 238 4.36 -13.32 -2.42
C LEU A 238 3.50 -13.28 -1.16
N PHE A 239 2.23 -12.92 -1.32
CA PHE A 239 1.26 -12.98 -0.23
C PHE A 239 1.12 -14.43 0.26
N LYS A 240 1.23 -14.61 1.58
CA LYS A 240 0.98 -15.88 2.26
C LYS A 240 -0.32 -15.74 3.03
N GLU A 241 -1.25 -16.64 2.74
CA GLU A 241 -2.56 -16.65 3.36
C GLU A 241 -2.44 -16.87 4.87
N PRO A 242 -3.27 -16.19 5.69
CA PRO A 242 -3.35 -16.47 7.11
C PRO A 242 -3.81 -17.92 7.34
N ARG A 243 -3.14 -18.59 8.29
CA ARG A 243 -3.48 -19.94 8.76
C ARG A 243 -4.57 -19.88 9.82
#